data_AF-A0A9E2P989-F1
#
_entry.id   AF-A0A9E2P989-F1
#
_cell.length_a   1.000
_cell.length_b   1.000
_cell.length_c   1.000
_cell.angle_alpha   90.00
_cell.angle_beta   90.00
_cell.angle_gamma   90.00
#
_symmetry.space_group_name_H-M   'P 1'
#
loop_
_entity.id
_entity.type
_entity.pdbx_description
1 polymer ?
#
loop_
_entity_poly.entity_id
_entity_poly.type
_entity_poly.pdbx_seq_one_letter_code
_entity_poly.pdbx_strand_id
1 'polypeptide(L)'
;MKSATSQIYEWVEITKYLAEAPDTIFRNFRTLPIFQRVIEGTSIAGGAHLLLRLKRDSFFIDALDLIERSEIFVPPRILKGHVNGKIFNISPTTARYCNNTINLLNLFGLNALGGNIVDIGGGYGGECKIIYDFGVVIGAPPKSYL
;
A
#
# COMPACT_ATOMS: atom_id res chain seq x y z
N MET A 1 10.53 -18.69 -12.77
CA MET A 1 9.79 -19.01 -11.53
C MET A 1 8.39 -18.42 -11.67
N LYS A 2 7.32 -19.21 -11.45
CA LYS A 2 5.94 -18.71 -11.50
C LYS A 2 5.50 -18.33 -10.08
N SER A 3 4.96 -17.12 -9.87
CA SER A 3 4.41 -16.74 -8.57
C SER A 3 3.17 -17.59 -8.23
N ALA A 4 2.83 -17.74 -6.95
CA ALA A 4 1.61 -18.45 -6.55
C ALA A 4 0.34 -17.86 -7.21
N THR A 5 0.32 -16.53 -7.39
CA THR A 5 -0.81 -15.82 -8.04
C THR A 5 -0.86 -16.04 -9.54
N SER A 6 0.27 -16.29 -10.22
CA SER A 6 0.31 -16.58 -11.66
C SER A 6 -0.30 -17.94 -12.04
N GLN A 7 -0.65 -18.77 -11.04
CA GLN A 7 -1.40 -20.01 -11.23
C GLN A 7 -2.92 -19.80 -11.12
N ILE A 8 -3.36 -18.63 -10.66
CA ILE A 8 -4.78 -18.28 -10.54
C ILE A 8 -5.24 -17.74 -11.90
N TYR A 9 -5.97 -18.55 -12.66
CA TYR A 9 -6.45 -18.16 -14.00
C TYR A 9 -7.18 -16.81 -14.00
N GLU A 10 -8.11 -16.61 -13.07
CA GLU A 10 -8.86 -15.36 -12.91
C GLU A 10 -7.95 -14.14 -12.70
N TRP A 11 -6.84 -14.30 -11.96
CA TRP A 11 -5.86 -13.24 -11.73
C TRP A 11 -5.11 -12.87 -13.01
N VAL A 12 -4.71 -13.88 -13.78
CA VAL A 12 -3.99 -13.67 -15.04
C VAL A 12 -4.90 -12.98 -16.06
N GLU A 13 -6.14 -13.42 -16.21
CA GLU A 13 -7.04 -12.86 -17.21
C GLU A 13 -7.48 -11.43 -16.86
N ILE A 14 -7.80 -11.16 -15.59
CA ILE A 14 -8.20 -9.80 -15.19
C ILE A 14 -7.05 -8.80 -15.31
N THR A 15 -5.80 -9.21 -15.02
CA THR A 15 -4.65 -8.32 -15.12
C THR A 15 -4.31 -7.98 -16.57
N LYS A 16 -4.42 -8.94 -17.50
CA LYS A 16 -4.32 -8.67 -18.94
C LYS A 16 -5.41 -7.70 -19.41
N TYR A 17 -6.66 -7.97 -19.03
CA TYR A 17 -7.78 -7.11 -19.39
C TYR A 17 -7.58 -5.67 -18.90
N LEU A 18 -7.17 -5.50 -17.63
CA LEU A 18 -6.95 -4.19 -17.04
C LEU A 18 -5.76 -3.44 -17.64
N ALA A 19 -4.76 -4.13 -18.18
CA ALA A 19 -3.63 -3.51 -18.86
C ALA A 19 -4.03 -2.80 -20.17
N GLU A 20 -5.13 -3.23 -20.78
CA GLU A 20 -5.67 -2.67 -22.02
C GLU A 20 -6.94 -1.84 -21.79
N ALA A 21 -7.48 -1.84 -20.57
CA ALA A 21 -8.73 -1.19 -20.26
C ALA A 21 -8.58 0.34 -20.16
N PRO A 22 -9.62 1.11 -20.53
CA PRO A 22 -9.66 2.55 -20.27
C PRO A 22 -9.50 2.86 -18.77
N ASP A 23 -8.90 4.02 -18.48
CA ASP A 23 -8.70 4.54 -17.12
C ASP A 23 -9.94 4.44 -16.22
N THR A 24 -11.13 4.63 -16.78
CA THR A 24 -12.40 4.57 -16.03
C THR A 24 -12.67 3.19 -15.43
N ILE A 25 -12.27 2.13 -16.12
CA ILE A 25 -12.36 0.75 -15.65
C ILE A 25 -11.23 0.48 -14.66
N PHE A 26 -10.01 0.90 -15.01
CA PHE A 26 -8.84 0.73 -14.14
C PHE A 26 -9.07 1.37 -12.77
N ARG A 27 -9.63 2.58 -12.71
CA ARG A 27 -9.85 3.31 -11.43
C ARG A 27 -10.64 2.53 -10.38
N ASN A 28 -11.43 1.53 -10.79
CA ASN A 28 -12.26 0.73 -9.89
C ASN A 28 -11.71 -0.69 -9.65
N PHE A 29 -10.52 -1.04 -10.15
CA PHE A 29 -10.00 -2.42 -10.11
C PHE A 29 -9.94 -2.99 -8.69
N ARG A 30 -9.67 -2.15 -7.67
CA ARG A 30 -9.56 -2.57 -6.25
C ARG A 30 -10.86 -3.13 -5.70
N THR A 31 -11.99 -2.78 -6.31
CA THR A 31 -13.32 -3.28 -5.90
C THR A 31 -13.63 -4.65 -6.50
N LEU A 32 -12.87 -5.12 -7.49
CA LEU A 32 -13.10 -6.42 -8.12
C LEU A 32 -12.81 -7.58 -7.15
N PRO A 33 -13.67 -8.61 -7.09
CA PRO A 33 -13.53 -9.71 -6.11
C PRO A 33 -12.16 -10.39 -6.12
N ILE A 34 -11.56 -10.53 -7.31
CA ILE A 34 -10.24 -11.12 -7.48
C ILE A 34 -9.13 -10.29 -6.84
N PHE A 35 -9.18 -8.95 -6.94
CA PHE A 35 -8.24 -8.06 -6.24
C PHE A 35 -8.49 -8.05 -4.74
N GLN A 36 -9.75 -8.16 -4.32
CA GLN A 36 -10.09 -8.31 -2.91
C GLN A 36 -9.48 -9.56 -2.29
N ARG A 37 -9.50 -10.67 -3.04
CA ARG A 37 -8.94 -11.97 -2.62
C ARG A 37 -7.41 -11.98 -2.64
N VAL A 38 -6.79 -11.43 -3.69
CA VAL A 38 -5.34 -11.58 -3.95
C VAL A 38 -4.52 -10.47 -3.30
N ILE A 39 -4.99 -9.23 -3.32
CA ILE A 39 -4.22 -8.05 -2.89
C ILE A 39 -4.79 -7.45 -1.61
N GLU A 40 -6.10 -7.23 -1.56
CA GLU A 40 -6.75 -6.59 -0.42
C GLU A 40 -7.11 -7.61 0.70
N GLY A 41 -6.29 -8.64 0.88
CA GLY A 41 -6.56 -9.75 1.81
C GLY A 41 -6.53 -9.37 3.29
N THR A 42 -6.02 -8.19 3.65
CA THR A 42 -6.01 -7.73 5.05
C THR A 42 -7.44 -7.47 5.52
N SER A 43 -7.85 -8.15 6.61
CA SER A 43 -9.18 -7.96 7.21
C SER A 43 -9.30 -6.59 7.89
N ILE A 44 -10.54 -6.10 8.05
CA ILE A 44 -10.82 -4.87 8.82
C ILE A 44 -10.23 -4.96 10.24
N ALA A 45 -10.42 -6.08 10.93
CA ALA A 45 -9.90 -6.30 12.27
C ALA A 45 -8.36 -6.29 12.31
N GLY A 46 -7.72 -6.94 11.34
CA GLY A 46 -6.26 -6.93 11.21
C GLY A 46 -5.72 -5.52 10.95
N GLY A 47 -6.32 -4.78 10.02
CA GLY A 47 -5.95 -3.39 9.76
C GLY A 47 -6.19 -2.47 10.96
N ALA A 48 -7.30 -2.65 11.70
CA ALA A 48 -7.57 -1.90 12.92
C ALA A 48 -6.51 -2.16 14.00
N HIS A 49 -6.06 -3.40 14.16
CA HIS A 49 -4.98 -3.75 15.07
C HIS A 49 -3.67 -3.07 14.68
N LEU A 50 -3.32 -3.06 13.39
CA LEU A 50 -2.15 -2.34 12.87
C LEU A 50 -2.23 -0.84 13.17
N LEU A 51 -3.41 -0.23 13.02
CA LEU A 51 -3.61 1.17 13.34
C LEU A 51 -3.34 1.50 14.81
N LEU A 52 -3.65 0.61 15.76
CA LEU A 52 -3.33 0.85 17.17
C LEU A 52 -1.82 1.05 17.41
N ARG A 53 -0.99 0.34 16.62
CA ARG A 53 0.47 0.51 16.63
C ARG A 53 0.90 1.76 15.88
N LEU A 54 0.44 1.90 14.62
CA LEU A 54 0.88 2.96 13.70
C LEU A 54 0.59 4.37 14.23
N LYS A 55 -0.52 4.56 14.94
CA LYS A 55 -0.90 5.86 15.51
C LYS A 55 0.08 6.40 16.57
N ARG A 56 1.04 5.58 17.01
CA ARG A 56 2.09 5.97 17.98
C ARG A 56 3.45 6.18 17.31
N ASP A 57 3.56 5.92 16.01
CA ASP A 57 4.80 6.02 15.25
C ASP A 57 4.89 7.39 14.57
N SER A 58 5.91 8.18 14.90
CA SER A 58 6.05 9.55 14.38
C SER A 58 6.19 9.57 12.86
N PHE A 59 6.89 8.60 12.25
CA PHE A 59 7.07 8.56 10.80
C PHE A 59 5.75 8.31 10.08
N PHE A 60 4.92 7.42 10.62
CA PHE A 60 3.57 7.22 10.09
C PHE A 60 2.73 8.51 10.14
N ILE A 61 2.80 9.24 11.25
CA ILE A 61 2.04 10.48 11.47
C ILE A 61 2.48 11.55 10.47
N ASP A 62 3.78 11.72 10.28
CA ASP A 62 4.35 12.71 9.37
C ASP A 62 4.06 12.36 7.89
N ALA A 63 3.96 11.07 7.56
CA ALA A 63 3.62 10.59 6.22
C ALA A 63 2.12 10.57 5.91
N LEU A 64 1.25 10.80 6.89
CA LEU A 64 -0.18 10.51 6.80
C LEU A 64 -0.87 11.23 5.62
N ASP A 65 -0.56 12.51 5.42
CA ASP A 65 -1.15 13.33 4.35
C ASP A 65 -0.72 12.83 2.95
N LEU A 66 0.46 12.19 2.83
CA LEU A 66 0.94 11.57 1.58
C LEU A 66 0.31 10.19 1.37
N ILE A 67 0.19 9.41 2.45
CA ILE A 67 -0.41 8.08 2.44
C ILE A 67 -1.88 8.15 2.02
N GLU A 68 -2.67 9.11 2.54
CA GLU A 68 -4.07 9.26 2.14
C GLU A 68 -4.23 9.58 0.65
N ARG A 69 -3.31 10.35 0.07
CA ARG A 69 -3.30 10.61 -1.38
C ARG A 69 -3.03 9.34 -2.19
N SER A 70 -2.55 8.27 -1.57
CA SER A 70 -2.37 6.97 -2.24
C SER A 70 -3.66 6.16 -2.33
N GLU A 71 -4.75 6.60 -1.67
CA GLU A 71 -6.07 5.96 -1.73
C GLU A 71 -6.93 6.44 -2.92
N ILE A 72 -6.32 7.07 -3.94
CA ILE A 72 -7.00 7.61 -5.15
C ILE A 72 -7.87 6.54 -5.84
N PHE A 73 -7.42 5.29 -5.85
CA PHE A 73 -8.23 4.17 -6.29
C PHE A 73 -9.05 3.72 -5.09
N VAL A 74 -10.31 4.13 -5.02
CA VAL A 74 -11.18 3.95 -3.86
C VAL A 74 -11.12 2.48 -3.40
N PRO A 75 -10.58 2.19 -2.21
CA PRO A 75 -10.55 0.83 -1.71
C PRO A 75 -11.97 0.35 -1.41
N PRO A 76 -12.23 -0.97 -1.51
CA PRO A 76 -13.53 -1.54 -1.14
C PRO A 76 -13.81 -1.39 0.37
N ARG A 77 -12.77 -1.17 1.17
CA ARG A 77 -12.81 -1.12 2.63
C ARG A 77 -11.93 -0.01 3.15
N ILE A 78 -12.49 0.85 4.01
CA ILE A 78 -11.80 1.97 4.64
C ILE A 78 -11.87 1.82 6.15
N LEU A 79 -10.73 2.07 6.80
CA LEU A 79 -10.63 2.26 8.25
C LEU A 79 -10.58 3.75 8.53
N LYS A 80 -11.39 4.20 9.51
CA LYS A 80 -11.34 5.57 10.02
C LYS A 80 -10.43 5.63 11.23
N GLY A 81 -9.44 6.50 11.16
CA GLY A 81 -8.48 6.77 12.22
C GLY A 81 -8.58 8.19 12.75
N HIS A 82 -7.95 8.41 13.89
CA HIS A 82 -7.77 9.73 14.50
C HIS A 82 -6.39 9.79 15.15
N VAL A 83 -5.60 10.81 14.81
CA VAL A 83 -4.29 11.13 15.39
C VAL A 83 -4.12 12.64 15.42
N ASN A 84 -3.62 13.18 16.54
CA ASN A 84 -3.30 14.62 16.68
C ASN A 84 -4.43 15.55 16.25
N GLY A 85 -5.69 15.17 16.52
CA GLY A 85 -6.86 15.97 16.13
C GLY A 85 -7.31 15.75 14.68
N LYS A 86 -6.51 15.11 13.81
CA LYS A 86 -6.86 14.82 12.42
C LYS A 86 -7.56 13.47 12.27
N ILE A 87 -8.63 13.44 11.49
CA ILE A 87 -9.29 12.21 11.03
C ILE A 87 -8.59 11.76 9.75
N PHE A 88 -8.35 10.46 9.61
CA PHE A 88 -7.81 9.89 8.38
C PHE A 88 -8.52 8.61 7.94
N ASN A 89 -8.40 8.29 6.65
CA ASN A 89 -9.04 7.18 5.97
C ASN A 89 -7.99 6.39 5.19
N ILE A 90 -7.73 5.15 5.61
CA ILE A 90 -6.84 4.25 4.86
C ILE A 90 -7.44 2.84 4.78
N SER A 91 -7.08 2.11 3.74
CA SER A 91 -7.47 0.69 3.63
C SER A 91 -6.69 -0.17 4.63
N PRO A 92 -7.23 -1.34 5.05
CA PRO A 92 -6.47 -2.32 5.84
C PRO A 92 -5.15 -2.74 5.18
N THR A 93 -5.13 -2.82 3.85
CA THR A 93 -3.95 -3.18 3.07
C THR A 93 -2.90 -2.09 3.13
N THR A 94 -3.30 -0.82 3.02
CA THR A 94 -2.43 0.34 3.21
C THR A 94 -1.84 0.35 4.61
N ALA A 95 -2.64 0.08 5.65
CA ALA A 95 -2.13 -0.06 7.02
C ALA A 95 -1.05 -1.16 7.12
N ARG A 96 -1.23 -2.29 6.42
CA ARG A 96 -0.22 -3.35 6.32
C ARG A 96 1.06 -2.86 5.64
N TYR A 97 0.96 -2.15 4.52
CA TYR A 97 2.12 -1.59 3.83
C TYR A 97 2.90 -0.60 4.70
N CYS A 98 2.21 0.27 5.43
CA CYS A 98 2.85 1.20 6.38
C CYS A 98 3.60 0.43 7.48
N ASN A 99 2.94 -0.58 8.06
CA ASN A 99 3.54 -1.41 9.11
C ASN A 99 4.75 -2.20 8.60
N ASN A 100 4.69 -2.74 7.39
CA ASN A 100 5.81 -3.42 6.75
C ASN A 100 6.99 -2.45 6.55
N THR A 101 6.72 -1.26 6.01
CA THR A 101 7.74 -0.23 5.78
C THR A 101 8.42 0.18 7.08
N ILE A 102 7.65 0.43 8.14
CA ILE A 102 8.19 0.74 9.47
C ILE A 102 9.01 -0.43 10.03
N ASN A 103 8.58 -1.68 9.82
CA ASN A 103 9.39 -2.83 10.22
C ASN A 103 10.72 -2.87 9.45
N LEU A 104 10.74 -2.57 8.15
CA LEU A 104 11.97 -2.48 7.36
C LEU A 104 12.88 -1.37 7.90
N LEU A 105 12.33 -0.19 8.19
CA LEU A 105 13.07 0.93 8.79
C LEU A 105 13.67 0.55 10.16
N ASN A 106 12.92 -0.17 10.99
CA ASN A 106 13.41 -0.62 12.29
C ASN A 106 14.52 -1.67 12.18
N LEU A 107 14.50 -2.50 11.12
CA LEU A 107 15.49 -3.55 10.90
C LEU A 107 16.77 -3.04 10.22
N PHE A 108 16.62 -2.16 9.22
CA PHE A 108 17.72 -1.72 8.36
C PHE A 108 18.17 -0.27 8.59
N GLY A 109 17.45 0.47 9.44
CA GLY A 109 17.67 1.90 9.70
C GLY A 109 17.04 2.81 8.65
N LEU A 110 16.99 4.12 8.97
CA LEU A 110 16.35 5.14 8.11
C LEU A 110 17.02 5.28 6.74
N ASN A 111 18.33 5.11 6.67
CA ASN A 111 19.09 5.22 5.43
C ASN A 111 18.75 4.13 4.40
N ALA A 112 18.01 3.09 4.80
CA ALA A 112 17.59 2.02 3.90
C ALA A 112 16.71 2.52 2.74
N LEU A 113 15.92 3.59 2.94
CA LEU A 113 15.04 4.09 1.88
C LEU A 113 15.76 4.90 0.79
N GLY A 114 16.93 5.47 1.11
CA GLY A 114 17.74 6.23 0.15
C GLY A 114 18.52 5.36 -0.85
N GLY A 115 18.43 4.02 -0.71
CA GLY A 115 19.10 3.06 -1.58
C GLY A 115 18.32 2.73 -2.85
N ASN A 116 18.83 1.75 -3.60
CA ASN A 116 18.08 1.12 -4.69
C ASN A 116 17.18 0.03 -4.10
N ILE A 117 15.87 0.24 -4.16
CA ILE A 117 14.87 -0.72 -3.65
C ILE A 117 14.21 -1.39 -4.85
N VAL A 118 14.13 -2.72 -4.81
CA VAL A 118 13.39 -3.52 -5.79
C VAL A 118 12.20 -4.15 -5.08
N ASP A 119 11.00 -3.73 -5.46
CA ASP A 119 9.75 -4.40 -5.06
C ASP A 119 9.49 -5.57 -6.03
N ILE A 120 9.30 -6.77 -5.47
CA ILE A 120 9.00 -7.99 -6.25
C ILE A 120 7.59 -8.41 -5.90
N GLY A 121 6.65 -8.09 -6.79
CA GLY A 121 5.26 -8.46 -6.63
C GLY A 121 4.45 -8.19 -7.90
N GLY A 122 3.34 -8.91 -8.06
CA GLY A 122 2.40 -8.69 -9.18
C GLY A 122 1.29 -7.69 -8.86
N GLY A 123 1.36 -6.99 -7.72
CA GLY A 123 0.33 -6.05 -7.28
C GLY A 123 0.29 -4.76 -8.12
N TYR A 124 -0.43 -3.76 -7.62
CA TYR A 124 -0.57 -2.45 -8.29
C TYR A 124 0.48 -1.40 -7.85
N GLY A 125 1.56 -1.82 -7.18
CA GLY A 125 2.58 -0.91 -6.66
C GLY A 125 2.23 -0.20 -5.34
N GLY A 126 1.20 -0.67 -4.63
CA GLY A 126 0.76 -0.05 -3.36
C GLY A 126 1.86 0.02 -2.28
N GLU A 127 2.64 -1.06 -2.09
CA GLU A 127 3.73 -1.08 -1.11
C GLU A 127 4.88 -0.16 -1.54
N CYS A 128 5.28 -0.22 -2.82
CA CYS A 128 6.26 0.69 -3.41
C CYS A 128 5.89 2.17 -3.21
N LYS A 129 4.61 2.54 -3.39
CA LYS A 129 4.16 3.92 -3.16
C LYS A 129 4.28 4.33 -1.69
N ILE A 130 3.94 3.45 -0.75
CA ILE A 130 4.09 3.74 0.68
C ILE A 130 5.57 3.90 1.04
N ILE A 131 6.44 3.01 0.56
CA ILE A 131 7.89 3.14 0.74
C ILE A 131 8.39 4.50 0.22
N TYR A 132 7.90 4.95 -0.94
CA TYR A 132 8.22 6.27 -1.49
C TYR A 132 7.75 7.41 -0.58
N ASP A 133 6.51 7.35 -0.06
CA ASP A 133 5.97 8.38 0.85
C ASP A 133 6.77 8.54 2.13
N PHE A 134 7.16 7.41 2.75
CA PHE A 134 8.05 7.43 3.90
C PHE A 134 9.41 8.03 3.53
N GLY A 135 9.95 7.68 2.36
CA GLY A 135 11.19 8.24 1.83
C GLY A 135 11.16 9.77 1.68
N VAL A 136 10.04 10.31 1.18
CA VAL A 136 9.84 11.76 1.06
C VAL A 136 9.90 12.45 2.42
N VAL A 137 9.23 11.88 3.44
CA VAL A 137 9.21 12.45 4.80
C VAL A 137 10.59 12.49 5.43
N ILE A 138 11.40 11.45 5.23
CA ILE A 138 12.74 11.37 5.83
C ILE A 138 13.83 12.08 5.01
N GLY A 139 13.46 12.75 3.90
CA GLY A 139 14.40 13.44 3.02
C GLY A 139 15.30 12.50 2.20
N ALA A 140 14.91 11.23 2.06
CA ALA A 140 15.64 10.22 1.30
C ALA A 140 14.65 9.38 0.45
N PRO A 141 13.92 10.01 -0.50
CA PRO A 141 13.00 9.28 -1.35
C PRO A 141 13.78 8.26 -2.19
N PRO A 142 13.29 7.01 -2.31
CA PRO A 142 13.82 6.06 -3.28
C PRO A 142 13.84 6.70 -4.67
N LYS A 143 14.87 6.40 -5.46
CA LYS A 143 14.91 6.84 -6.85
C LYS A 143 13.66 6.30 -7.57
N SER A 144 12.79 7.19 -8.03
CA SER A 144 11.56 6.81 -8.70
C SER A 144 11.89 6.07 -10.00
N TYR A 145 11.35 4.86 -10.14
CA TYR A 145 11.15 4.24 -11.44
C TYR A 145 9.65 4.27 -11.72
N LEU A 146 9.20 5.33 -12.38
CA LEU A 146 8.03 5.29 -13.25
C LEU A 146 8.54 5.42 -14.67
#